data_AF-A0A382GLP2-F1
#
_entry.id   AF-A0A382GLP2-F1
#
_cell.length_a   1.000
_cell.length_b   1.000
_cell.length_c   1.000
_cell.angle_alpha   90.00
_cell.angle_beta   90.00
_cell.angle_gamma   90.00
#
_symmetry.space_group_name_H-M   'P 1'
#
loop_
_entity.id
_entity.type
_entity.pdbx_description
1 polymer ?
#
loop_
_entity_poly.entity_id
_entity_poly.type
_entity_poly.pdbx_seq_one_letter_code
_entity_poly.pdbx_strand_id
1 'polypeptide(L)'
;MTFNVNKNMNYEYHIQFSDNAVWEQINIPIDNENNFKWWHKQMINHVLIACSGFNGEKNRTKALEILYEFYKWDLKNTSRSAIPMVELQHYIIFVSNNTTKHGNKNELKKYISNMTDYFTIKVP
;
A
#
# COMPACT_ATOMS: atom_id res chain seq x y z
N MET A 1 6.56 -18.82 -8.14
CA MET A 1 5.15 -18.65 -7.66
C MET A 1 4.62 -17.35 -8.24
N THR A 2 3.61 -17.36 -9.11
CA THR A 2 3.09 -16.13 -9.73
C THR A 2 2.15 -15.42 -8.75
N PHE A 3 2.52 -14.20 -8.32
CA PHE A 3 1.62 -13.38 -7.52
C PHE A 3 0.72 -12.59 -8.48
N ASN A 4 -0.55 -12.96 -8.54
CA ASN A 4 -1.53 -12.16 -9.27
C ASN A 4 -1.75 -10.87 -8.45
N VAL A 5 -1.14 -9.77 -8.88
CA VAL A 5 -1.52 -8.46 -8.35
C VAL A 5 -2.94 -8.20 -8.79
N ASN A 6 -3.74 -7.85 -7.80
CA ASN A 6 -5.15 -7.68 -7.98
C ASN A 6 -5.37 -6.57 -9.01
N LYS A 7 -6.03 -6.89 -10.13
CA LYS A 7 -6.51 -5.92 -11.13
C LYS A 7 -7.44 -4.84 -10.53
N ASN A 8 -7.81 -4.98 -9.26
CA ASN A 8 -8.66 -4.08 -8.49
C ASN A 8 -7.88 -3.16 -7.53
N MET A 9 -6.63 -2.79 -7.81
CA MET A 9 -6.10 -1.52 -7.27
C MET A 9 -6.96 -0.42 -7.87
N ASN A 10 -8.01 -0.01 -7.16
CA ASN A 10 -9.14 0.75 -7.68
C ASN A 10 -8.76 2.24 -7.84
N TYR A 11 -7.80 2.48 -8.74
CA TYR A 11 -7.19 3.75 -9.09
C TYR A 11 -8.22 4.86 -9.25
N GLU A 12 -9.31 4.56 -9.96
CA GLU A 12 -10.35 5.54 -10.27
C GLU A 12 -11.09 6.04 -9.03
N TYR A 13 -11.24 5.22 -8.00
CA TYR A 13 -11.81 5.66 -6.73
C TYR A 13 -10.82 6.53 -5.95
N HIS A 14 -9.53 6.18 -5.95
CA HIS A 14 -8.57 6.91 -5.13
C HIS A 14 -8.21 8.30 -5.62
N ILE A 15 -8.21 8.52 -6.93
CA ILE A 15 -7.93 9.85 -7.48
C ILE A 15 -9.05 10.87 -7.25
N GLN A 16 -10.23 10.41 -6.81
CA GLN A 16 -11.38 11.28 -6.54
C GLN A 16 -11.36 11.87 -5.13
N PHE A 17 -10.60 11.27 -4.21
CA PHE A 17 -10.50 11.78 -2.84
C PHE A 17 -9.53 12.96 -2.75
N SER A 18 -9.91 13.97 -1.97
CA SER A 18 -9.01 15.05 -1.59
C SER A 18 -7.93 14.53 -0.64
N ASP A 19 -6.80 15.24 -0.55
CA ASP A 19 -5.72 14.88 0.35
C ASP A 19 -6.18 14.78 1.82
N ASN A 20 -7.08 15.67 2.24
CA ASN A 20 -7.66 15.65 3.58
C ASN A 20 -8.57 14.42 3.79
N ALA A 21 -9.38 14.05 2.80
CA ALA A 21 -10.24 12.87 2.92
C ALA A 21 -9.41 11.58 3.03
N VAL A 22 -8.28 11.50 2.32
CA VAL A 22 -7.33 10.38 2.48
C VAL A 22 -6.68 10.43 3.86
N TRP A 23 -6.25 11.61 4.31
CA TRP A 23 -5.65 11.78 5.64
C TRP A 23 -6.59 11.29 6.76
N GLU A 24 -7.86 11.70 6.74
CA GLU A 24 -8.86 11.30 7.73
C GLU A 24 -9.07 9.78 7.78
N GLN A 25 -8.98 9.10 6.63
CA GLN A 25 -9.13 7.64 6.57
C GLN A 25 -7.92 6.89 7.14
N ILE A 26 -6.70 7.42 6.95
CA ILE A 26 -5.46 6.73 7.36
C ILE A 26 -4.88 7.22 8.69
N ASN A 27 -5.28 8.41 9.16
CA ASN A 27 -4.81 9.00 10.41
C ASN A 27 -5.59 8.46 11.62
N ILE A 28 -5.74 7.15 11.68
CA ILE A 28 -6.28 6.44 12.84
C ILE A 28 -5.12 5.95 13.72
N PRO A 29 -5.31 5.81 15.04
CA PRO A 29 -4.32 5.22 15.91
C PRO A 29 -3.94 3.81 15.45
N ILE A 30 -2.64 3.55 15.34
CA ILE A 30 -2.13 2.23 14.97
C ILE A 30 -2.07 1.38 16.24
N ASP A 31 -3.17 0.69 16.57
CA ASP A 31 -3.19 -0.34 17.62
C ASP A 31 -2.89 -1.72 17.00
N ASN A 32 -1.62 -2.11 17.09
CA ASN A 32 -1.05 -3.26 16.37
C ASN A 32 -1.78 -4.58 16.64
N GLU A 33 -2.25 -4.87 17.86
CA GLU A 33 -2.85 -6.18 18.17
C GLU A 33 -4.35 -6.27 17.79
N ASN A 34 -5.08 -5.15 17.84
CA ASN A 34 -6.52 -5.16 17.60
C ASN A 34 -6.92 -4.79 16.17
N ASN A 35 -6.13 -3.96 15.48
CA ASN A 35 -6.51 -3.45 14.17
C ASN A 35 -6.07 -4.37 13.02
N PHE A 36 -4.82 -4.82 13.00
CA PHE A 36 -4.27 -5.53 11.82
C PHE A 36 -4.83 -6.93 11.59
N LYS A 37 -5.33 -7.61 12.63
CA LYS A 37 -5.96 -8.93 12.49
C LYS A 37 -7.21 -8.94 11.60
N TRP A 38 -7.83 -7.77 11.41
CA TRP A 38 -9.03 -7.59 10.59
C TRP A 38 -8.72 -7.00 9.21
N TRP A 39 -7.45 -6.72 8.95
CA TRP A 39 -7.07 -6.17 7.67
C TRP A 39 -7.26 -7.21 6.58
N HIS A 40 -7.64 -6.73 5.40
CA HIS A 40 -7.75 -7.54 4.20
C HIS A 40 -7.03 -6.83 3.05
N LYS A 41 -6.79 -7.57 1.97
CA LYS A 41 -5.98 -7.11 0.84
C LYS A 41 -6.38 -5.75 0.26
N GLN A 42 -7.67 -5.40 0.29
CA GLN A 42 -8.13 -4.07 -0.19
C GLN A 42 -7.66 -2.92 0.71
N MET A 43 -7.68 -3.08 2.04
CA MET A 43 -7.15 -2.08 2.96
C MET A 43 -5.66 -1.84 2.70
N ILE A 44 -4.90 -2.90 2.47
CA ILE A 44 -3.48 -2.80 2.11
C ILE A 44 -3.31 -2.07 0.78
N ASN A 45 -4.12 -2.39 -0.24
CA ASN A 45 -4.08 -1.65 -1.51
C ASN A 45 -4.32 -0.15 -1.33
N HIS A 46 -5.21 0.23 -0.42
CA HIS A 46 -5.44 1.65 -0.12
C HIS A 46 -4.20 2.32 0.47
N VAL A 47 -3.53 1.65 1.40
CA VAL A 47 -2.25 2.13 1.97
C VAL A 47 -1.17 2.22 0.88
N LEU A 48 -1.04 1.21 0.03
CA LEU A 48 -0.06 1.20 -1.07
C LEU A 48 -0.27 2.36 -2.04
N ILE A 49 -1.51 2.69 -2.37
CA ILE A 49 -1.80 3.84 -3.24
C ILE A 49 -1.49 5.16 -2.51
N ALA A 50 -1.77 5.27 -1.21
CA ALA A 50 -1.37 6.44 -0.43
C ALA A 50 0.17 6.61 -0.34
N CYS A 51 0.93 5.52 -0.29
CA CYS A 51 2.40 5.54 -0.38
C CYS A 51 2.93 6.13 -1.70
N SER A 52 2.09 6.24 -2.74
CA SER A 52 2.49 6.90 -3.98
C SER A 52 2.85 8.37 -3.78
N GLY A 53 2.30 9.06 -2.78
CA GLY A 53 2.44 10.52 -2.66
C GLY A 53 1.58 11.32 -3.64
N PHE A 54 0.73 10.66 -4.44
CA PHE A 54 -0.27 11.35 -5.25
C PHE A 54 -1.20 12.24 -4.41
N ASN A 55 -1.55 11.82 -3.19
CA ASN A 55 -2.35 12.58 -2.23
C ASN A 55 -1.50 13.40 -1.25
N GLY A 56 -0.28 13.74 -1.63
CA GLY A 56 0.62 14.60 -0.87
C GLY A 56 1.59 13.84 0.04
N GLU A 57 2.67 14.53 0.40
CA GLU A 57 3.77 13.96 1.18
C GLU A 57 3.35 13.50 2.57
N LYS A 58 2.46 14.26 3.22
CA LYS A 58 1.93 13.91 4.55
C LYS A 58 1.24 12.54 4.56
N ASN A 59 0.41 12.28 3.53
CA ASN A 59 -0.28 11.01 3.38
C ASN A 59 0.69 9.87 3.05
N ARG A 60 1.68 10.12 2.19
CA ARG A 60 2.76 9.16 1.91
C ARG A 60 3.48 8.74 3.18
N THR A 61 3.93 9.70 3.99
CA THR A 61 4.68 9.41 5.22
C THR A 61 3.85 8.56 6.18
N LYS A 62 2.56 8.91 6.38
CA LYS A 62 1.68 8.13 7.26
C LYS A 62 1.39 6.73 6.71
N ALA A 63 1.18 6.60 5.40
CA ALA A 63 0.95 5.31 4.77
C ALA A 63 2.18 4.38 4.89
N LEU A 64 3.40 4.93 4.75
CA LEU A 64 4.64 4.19 4.96
C LEU A 64 4.78 3.71 6.42
N GLU A 65 4.47 4.56 7.39
CA GLU A 65 4.45 4.20 8.81
C GLU A 65 3.49 3.02 9.06
N ILE A 66 2.26 3.11 8.55
CA ILE A 66 1.25 2.07 8.69
C ILE A 66 1.70 0.75 8.05
N LEU A 67 2.25 0.80 6.83
CA LEU A 67 2.74 -0.39 6.14
C LEU A 67 3.89 -1.06 6.91
N TYR A 68 4.77 -0.26 7.52
CA TYR A 68 5.87 -0.77 8.33
C TYR A 68 5.38 -1.39 9.66
N GLU A 69 4.41 -0.79 10.32
CA GLU A 69 3.77 -1.37 11.51
C GLU A 69 3.05 -2.69 11.17
N PHE A 70 2.34 -2.74 10.03
CA PHE A 70 1.70 -3.96 9.55
C PHE A 70 2.72 -5.08 9.32
N TYR A 71 3.88 -4.76 8.71
CA TYR A 71 4.97 -5.73 8.53
C TYR A 71 5.54 -6.25 9.85
N LYS A 72 5.76 -5.38 10.83
CA LYS A 72 6.21 -5.81 12.17
C LYS A 72 5.20 -6.70 12.86
N TRP A 73 3.92 -6.41 12.71
CA TRP A 73 2.85 -7.26 13.21
C TRP A 73 2.80 -8.62 12.50
N ASP A 74 2.93 -8.62 11.17
CA ASP A 74 2.91 -9.80 10.32
C ASP A 74 4.04 -10.78 10.67
N LEU A 75 5.25 -10.28 10.96
CA LEU A 75 6.38 -11.11 11.39
C LEU A 75 6.07 -11.99 12.61
N LYS A 76 5.14 -11.55 13.47
CA LYS A 76 4.72 -12.28 14.67
C LYS A 76 3.43 -13.07 14.47
N ASN A 77 2.70 -12.86 13.37
CA ASN A 77 1.34 -13.33 13.14
C ASN A 77 1.12 -13.88 11.72
N THR A 78 2.16 -14.43 11.08
CA THR A 78 2.17 -14.82 9.67
C THR A 78 0.97 -15.68 9.23
N SER A 79 0.47 -16.57 10.10
CA SER A 79 -0.70 -17.43 9.80
C SER A 79 -2.04 -16.69 9.73
N ARG A 80 -2.09 -15.43 10.16
CA ARG A 80 -3.28 -14.57 10.21
C ARG A 80 -3.16 -13.37 9.26
N SER A 81 -2.14 -13.36 8.41
CA SER A 81 -1.88 -12.24 7.53
C SER A 81 -2.91 -12.11 6.42
N ALA A 82 -3.19 -10.86 6.06
CA ALA A 82 -4.00 -10.52 4.91
C ALA A 82 -3.31 -10.78 3.56
N ILE A 83 -1.98 -10.86 3.55
CA ILE A 83 -1.16 -11.10 2.36
C ILE A 83 0.06 -11.99 2.71
N PRO A 84 0.62 -12.75 1.75
CA PRO A 84 1.86 -13.49 1.98
C PRO A 84 3.01 -12.55 2.35
N MET A 85 3.84 -12.94 3.33
CA MET A 85 5.01 -12.18 3.80
C MET A 85 5.95 -11.75 2.66
N VAL A 86 6.20 -12.65 1.70
CA VAL A 86 7.03 -12.34 0.52
C VAL A 86 6.41 -11.22 -0.33
N GLU A 87 5.08 -11.23 -0.49
CA GLU A 87 4.35 -10.16 -1.19
C GLU A 87 4.51 -8.83 -0.44
N LEU A 88 4.40 -8.83 0.89
CA LEU A 88 4.56 -7.65 1.74
C LEU A 88 5.97 -7.06 1.69
N GLN A 89 7.01 -7.89 1.72
CA GLN A 89 8.40 -7.45 1.61
C GLN A 89 8.67 -6.76 0.26
N HIS A 90 8.15 -7.33 -0.81
CA HIS A 90 8.23 -6.73 -2.14
C HIS A 90 7.48 -5.40 -2.22
N TYR A 91 6.31 -5.27 -1.58
CA TYR A 91 5.62 -3.97 -1.49
C TYR A 91 6.47 -2.93 -0.76
N ILE A 92 7.08 -3.27 0.37
CA ILE A 92 7.96 -2.35 1.13
C ILE A 92 9.14 -1.86 0.28
N ILE A 93 9.80 -2.78 -0.44
CA ILE A 93 10.90 -2.41 -1.35
C ILE A 93 10.40 -1.49 -2.46
N PHE A 94 9.23 -1.79 -3.03
CA PHE A 94 8.66 -0.98 -4.10
C PHE A 94 8.32 0.43 -3.62
N VAL A 95 7.59 0.57 -2.50
CA VAL A 95 7.12 1.88 -2.04
C VAL A 95 8.23 2.76 -1.49
N SER A 96 9.33 2.18 -0.99
CA SER A 96 10.48 2.95 -0.48
C SER A 96 11.28 3.64 -1.58
N ASN A 97 11.19 3.16 -2.83
CA ASN A 97 11.88 3.72 -3.99
C ASN A 97 11.00 4.69 -4.81
N ASN A 98 9.82 5.06 -4.32
CA ASN A 98 8.86 5.83 -5.08
C ASN A 98 9.10 7.35 -5.03
N THR A 99 9.02 8.00 -6.20
CA THR A 99 9.23 9.43 -6.38
C THR A 99 8.04 10.17 -6.99
N THR A 100 6.84 9.56 -7.03
CA THR A 100 5.64 10.19 -7.59
C THR A 100 5.34 11.52 -6.89
N LYS A 101 5.10 12.56 -7.71
CA LYS A 101 4.77 13.91 -7.28
C LYS A 101 3.28 14.05 -6.98
N HIS A 102 2.97 14.95 -6.05
CA HIS A 102 1.61 15.31 -5.65
C HIS A 102 0.74 15.69 -6.87
N GLY A 103 -0.47 15.13 -6.95
CA GLY A 103 -1.42 15.37 -8.04
C GLY A 103 -1.02 14.84 -9.42
N ASN A 104 0.16 14.24 -9.59
CA ASN A 104 0.62 13.76 -10.90
C ASN A 104 -0.03 12.43 -11.28
N LYS A 105 -1.15 12.50 -11.99
CA LYS A 105 -1.92 11.33 -12.45
C LYS A 105 -1.12 10.36 -13.32
N ASN A 106 -0.18 10.87 -14.13
CA ASN A 106 0.61 10.03 -15.03
C ASN A 106 1.67 9.23 -14.26
N GLU A 107 2.33 9.85 -13.28
CA GLU A 107 3.25 9.16 -12.39
C GLU A 107 2.52 8.15 -11.50
N LEU A 108 1.32 8.46 -11.00
CA LEU A 108 0.50 7.49 -10.28
C LEU A 108 0.12 6.27 -11.15
N LYS A 109 -0.31 6.49 -12.40
CA LYS A 109 -0.61 5.38 -13.32
C LYS A 109 0.61 4.50 -13.55
N LYS A 110 1.79 5.11 -13.77
CA LYS A 110 3.07 4.39 -13.90
C LYS A 110 3.41 3.62 -12.63
N TYR A 111 3.24 4.23 -11.46
CA TYR A 111 3.45 3.60 -10.16
C TYR A 111 2.61 2.33 -10.00
N ILE A 112 1.29 2.40 -10.28
CA ILE A 112 0.38 1.25 -10.16
C ILE A 112 0.71 0.16 -11.20
N SER A 113 1.03 0.55 -12.44
CA SER A 113 1.45 -0.41 -13.48
C SER A 113 2.74 -1.12 -13.06
N ASN A 114 3.77 -0.36 -12.70
CA ASN A 114 5.07 -0.92 -12.29
C ASN A 114 4.93 -1.81 -11.05
N MET A 115 4.06 -1.46 -10.11
CA MET A 115 3.75 -2.32 -8.97
C MET A 115 3.18 -3.64 -9.48
N THR A 116 2.12 -3.60 -10.28
CA THR A 116 1.50 -4.79 -10.89
C THR A 116 2.49 -5.67 -11.66
N ASP A 117 3.40 -5.05 -12.42
CA ASP A 117 4.42 -5.73 -13.22
C ASP A 117 5.53 -6.35 -12.36
N TYR A 118 5.94 -5.66 -11.28
CA TYR A 118 6.96 -6.14 -10.34
C TYR A 118 6.62 -7.52 -9.74
N PHE A 119 5.34 -7.77 -9.49
CA PHE A 119 4.85 -9.02 -8.90
C PHE A 119 4.48 -10.10 -9.93
N THR A 120 4.33 -9.74 -11.21
CA THR A 120 4.10 -10.71 -12.29
C THR A 120 5.40 -11.23 -12.91
N ILE A 121 6.50 -10.46 -12.85
CA ILE A 121 7.74 -10.77 -13.59
C ILE A 121 8.83 -11.44 -12.72
N LYS A 122 8.78 -11.37 -11.39
CA LYS A 122 9.85 -11.99 -10.55
C LYS A 122 9.34 -12.72 -9.32
N VAL A 123 9.21 -14.03 -9.45
CA VAL A 123 9.57 -14.99 -8.40
C VAL A 123 10.07 -16.28 -9.08
N PRO A 124 11.40 -16.51 -9.18
CA PRO A 124 11.90 -17.88 -9.28
C PRO A 124 11.42 -18.68 -8.05
#